data_AF-A0A1S3IHM1-F1
#
_entry.id   AF-A0A1S3IHM1-F1
#
_cell.length_a   1.000
_cell.length_b   1.000
_cell.length_c   1.000
_cell.angle_alpha   90.00
_cell.angle_beta   90.00
_cell.angle_gamma   90.00
#
_symmetry.space_group_name_H-M   'P 1'
#
loop_
_entity.id
_entity.type
_entity.pdbx_description
1 polymer ?
#
loop_
_entity_poly.entity_id
_entity_poly.type
_entity_poly.pdbx_seq_one_letter_code
_entity_poly.pdbx_strand_id
1 'polypeptide(L)'
;MTRITMNSEKVMRRRPFGFEFIAVQSFEKKNHVDTDGDGIPDHLDHDDDGDGIPDHHDEDHHEYGKDHKDSDGDGIPDHLDHDDDGDGVPDHHDDDHGHFHKRKSATQGKADLVDTDGDGIPDHLDHDDDNDGIPDHHDDDHHDWHGHKDTDGDGIPDHLDHDDDGDGIPDHHDDDHHEYGKGHKDSDGDGIPDHLDHDDDNDGIPDHHDEDHHEYGADHADADGDGIPDHLDHDDDGDGVPDHHDDDHDHFHSKKAAEAKKAGKVKTEL
;
A
#
# COMPACT_ATOMS: atom_id res chain seq x y z
N MET A 1 -57.44 14.93 31.13
CA MET A 1 -57.96 15.50 32.40
C MET A 1 -57.53 14.57 33.54
N THR A 2 -56.35 14.80 34.11
CA THR A 2 -55.77 13.93 35.15
C THR A 2 -56.44 14.22 36.49
N ARG A 3 -57.11 13.21 37.05
CA ARG A 3 -57.82 13.31 38.33
C ARG A 3 -56.82 13.14 39.47
N ILE A 4 -56.36 14.24 40.06
CA ILE A 4 -55.51 14.22 41.26
C ILE A 4 -56.40 13.93 42.46
N THR A 5 -56.33 12.71 43.00
CA THR A 5 -56.92 12.37 44.30
C THR A 5 -55.95 12.75 45.41
N MET A 6 -56.28 13.80 46.16
CA MET A 6 -55.53 14.23 47.34
C MET A 6 -56.01 13.45 48.57
N ASN A 7 -55.17 12.59 49.15
CA ASN A 7 -55.38 12.07 50.50
C ASN A 7 -54.57 12.89 51.49
N SER A 8 -55.25 13.62 52.38
CA SER A 8 -54.60 14.39 53.44
C SER A 8 -54.61 13.57 54.74
N GLU A 9 -53.47 12.99 55.12
CA GLU A 9 -53.30 12.49 56.49
C GLU A 9 -52.87 13.64 57.42
N LYS A 10 -53.71 13.94 58.42
CA LYS A 10 -53.43 14.96 59.43
C LYS A 10 -52.59 14.38 60.56
N VAL A 11 -51.30 14.71 60.61
CA VAL A 11 -50.44 14.35 61.74
C VAL A 11 -50.55 15.41 62.84
N MET A 12 -51.06 15.03 64.02
CA MET A 12 -51.17 15.91 65.18
C MET A 12 -49.83 15.96 65.96
N ARG A 13 -49.24 17.14 66.11
CA ARG A 13 -48.16 17.38 67.09
C ARG A 13 -48.68 18.26 68.23
N ARG A 14 -48.51 17.80 69.48
CA ARG A 14 -48.93 18.52 70.69
C ARG A 14 -47.91 19.58 71.09
N ARG A 15 -48.38 20.81 71.35
CA ARG A 15 -47.67 21.89 72.04
C ARG A 15 -48.55 22.43 73.18
N PRO A 16 -47.99 23.13 74.19
CA PRO A 16 -48.68 23.36 75.47
C PRO A 16 -49.89 24.31 75.39
N PHE A 17 -50.13 25.01 74.27
CA PHE A 17 -51.31 25.84 74.07
C PHE A 17 -51.75 25.78 72.59
N GLY A 18 -52.63 24.84 72.26
CA GLY A 18 -53.30 24.73 70.94
C GLY A 18 -52.75 23.63 70.01
N PHE A 19 -53.65 23.08 69.18
CA PHE A 19 -53.32 22.14 68.10
C PHE A 19 -53.11 22.92 66.80
N GLU A 20 -51.98 22.70 66.14
CA GLU A 20 -51.71 23.20 64.78
C GLU A 20 -51.60 21.98 63.84
N PHE A 21 -52.35 21.99 62.74
CA PHE A 21 -52.30 20.95 61.73
C PHE A 21 -51.13 21.27 60.79
N ILE A 22 -50.04 20.53 60.87
CA ILE A 22 -49.01 20.56 59.82
C ILE A 22 -49.44 19.54 58.77
N ALA A 23 -49.85 20.03 57.61
CA ALA A 23 -50.02 19.17 56.43
C ALA A 23 -48.62 18.75 55.98
N VAL A 24 -48.23 17.52 56.31
CA VAL A 24 -47.08 16.90 55.66
C VAL A 24 -47.62 16.35 54.35
N GLN A 25 -47.31 17.01 53.24
CA GLN A 25 -47.59 16.47 51.91
C GLN A 25 -46.67 15.27 51.71
N SER A 26 -47.18 14.07 51.99
CA SER A 26 -46.55 12.85 51.49
C SER A 26 -47.01 12.72 50.03
N PHE A 27 -46.12 13.08 49.09
CA PHE A 27 -46.31 12.73 47.69
C PHE A 27 -46.10 11.21 47.59
N GLU A 28 -47.18 10.45 47.49
CA GLU A 28 -47.09 9.10 46.93
C GLU A 28 -46.60 9.29 45.48
N LYS A 29 -45.30 9.06 45.23
CA LYS A 29 -44.84 8.76 43.87
C LYS A 29 -45.67 7.56 43.45
N LYS A 30 -46.60 7.74 42.51
CA LYS A 30 -47.02 6.61 41.69
C LYS A 30 -45.73 6.12 41.05
N ASN A 31 -45.28 4.94 41.44
CA ASN A 31 -44.27 4.22 40.70
C ASN A 31 -44.93 3.88 39.37
N HIS A 32 -44.73 4.75 38.39
CA HIS A 32 -44.92 4.36 37.01
C HIS A 32 -43.80 3.38 36.67
N VAL A 33 -44.11 2.39 35.85
CA VAL A 33 -43.10 1.53 35.25
C VAL A 33 -42.28 2.40 34.29
N ASP A 34 -40.99 2.11 34.25
CA ASP A 34 -39.91 2.82 33.57
C ASP A 34 -38.94 1.68 33.21
N THR A 35 -39.20 1.06 32.06
CA THR A 35 -38.69 -0.27 31.69
C THR A 35 -37.21 -0.22 31.30
N ASP A 36 -36.78 0.82 30.57
CA ASP A 36 -35.38 1.07 30.22
C ASP A 36 -34.61 1.88 31.28
N GLY A 37 -35.31 2.58 32.18
CA GLY A 37 -34.71 3.37 33.26
C GLY A 37 -34.19 4.74 32.84
N ASP A 38 -34.60 5.28 31.68
CA ASP A 38 -34.16 6.59 31.18
C ASP A 38 -34.81 7.77 31.95
N GLY A 39 -35.85 7.48 32.73
CA GLY A 39 -36.59 8.43 33.56
C GLY A 39 -37.87 8.99 32.92
N ILE A 40 -38.22 8.54 31.71
CA ILE A 40 -39.51 8.71 31.04
C ILE A 40 -40.35 7.48 31.40
N PRO A 41 -41.55 7.64 31.98
CA PRO A 41 -42.33 6.47 32.34
C PRO A 41 -43.04 5.84 31.13
N ASP A 42 -42.92 4.53 30.93
CA ASP A 42 -43.49 3.70 29.83
C ASP A 42 -44.68 4.35 29.10
N HIS A 43 -45.83 4.54 29.75
CA HIS A 43 -46.99 5.20 29.11
C HIS A 43 -46.81 6.63 28.48
N LEU A 44 -45.64 7.24 28.60
CA LEU A 44 -45.20 8.50 28.00
C LEU A 44 -43.90 8.36 27.18
N ASP A 45 -43.24 7.21 27.23
CA ASP A 45 -42.18 6.88 26.30
C ASP A 45 -42.77 6.52 24.93
N HIS A 46 -41.94 6.55 23.89
CA HIS A 46 -42.29 6.03 22.57
C HIS A 46 -41.46 4.80 22.21
N ASP A 47 -40.57 4.39 23.11
CA ASP A 47 -39.59 3.30 23.04
C ASP A 47 -39.36 2.85 24.49
N ASP A 48 -40.39 2.25 25.08
CA ASP A 48 -40.54 1.96 26.51
C ASP A 48 -39.37 1.11 27.08
N ASP A 49 -38.78 0.24 26.26
CA ASP A 49 -37.64 -0.59 26.62
C ASP A 49 -36.31 -0.15 25.98
N GLY A 50 -36.29 0.95 25.22
CA GLY A 50 -35.07 1.62 24.79
C GLY A 50 -34.21 0.80 23.85
N ASP A 51 -34.83 -0.09 23.06
CA ASP A 51 -34.15 -0.96 22.11
C ASP A 51 -34.01 -0.34 20.70
N GLY A 52 -34.58 0.86 20.51
CA GLY A 52 -34.53 1.62 19.26
C GLY A 52 -35.72 1.40 18.33
N ILE A 53 -36.68 0.55 18.69
CA ILE A 53 -37.90 0.29 17.93
C ILE A 53 -39.09 0.97 18.63
N PRO A 54 -39.79 1.90 17.94
CA PRO A 54 -40.89 2.59 18.60
C PRO A 54 -42.06 1.66 19.00
N ASP A 55 -42.67 1.82 20.18
CA ASP A 55 -43.68 0.91 20.78
C ASP A 55 -44.83 0.49 19.84
N HIS A 56 -45.22 1.39 18.93
CA HIS A 56 -46.31 1.13 17.98
C HIS A 56 -45.94 0.11 16.88
N HIS A 57 -44.65 -0.19 16.74
CA HIS A 57 -44.06 -1.16 15.82
C HIS A 57 -43.40 -2.33 16.56
N ASP A 58 -43.45 -2.30 17.90
CA ASP A 58 -42.82 -3.26 18.79
C ASP A 58 -43.92 -4.04 19.55
N GLU A 59 -43.96 -5.36 19.34
CA GLU A 59 -44.94 -6.24 19.97
C GLU A 59 -44.57 -6.60 21.42
N ASP A 60 -43.31 -6.38 21.82
CA ASP A 60 -42.71 -6.69 23.11
C ASP A 60 -42.10 -5.50 23.87
N HIS A 61 -42.47 -4.26 23.52
CA HIS A 61 -42.13 -2.96 24.18
C HIS A 61 -42.26 -2.85 25.71
N HIS A 62 -42.65 -3.92 26.40
CA HIS A 62 -42.67 -4.00 27.86
C HIS A 62 -41.58 -4.92 28.42
N GLU A 63 -40.68 -5.44 27.59
CA GLU A 63 -39.70 -6.44 28.00
C GLU A 63 -38.34 -6.30 27.28
N TYR A 64 -37.50 -5.43 27.83
CA TYR A 64 -36.10 -5.23 27.42
C TYR A 64 -35.39 -6.52 27.01
N GLY A 65 -35.05 -6.61 25.72
CA GLY A 65 -34.13 -7.60 25.17
C GLY A 65 -34.65 -9.03 25.19
N LYS A 66 -35.96 -9.27 24.96
CA LYS A 66 -36.50 -10.63 24.90
C LYS A 66 -36.78 -11.21 23.54
N ASP A 67 -37.23 -10.48 22.51
CA ASP A 67 -37.52 -11.12 21.23
C ASP A 67 -36.81 -10.53 20.00
N HIS A 68 -35.85 -9.63 20.20
CA HIS A 68 -34.90 -9.23 19.15
C HIS A 68 -33.56 -9.93 19.33
N LYS A 69 -33.28 -10.87 18.41
CA LYS A 69 -31.97 -11.50 18.30
C LYS A 69 -30.97 -10.39 17.96
N ASP A 70 -29.89 -10.35 18.74
CA ASP A 70 -28.76 -9.44 18.62
C ASP A 70 -27.55 -10.38 18.72
N SER A 71 -27.11 -10.86 17.56
CA SER A 71 -26.20 -12.00 17.47
C SER A 71 -24.80 -11.57 17.87
N ASP A 72 -24.36 -10.38 17.49
CA ASP A 72 -23.04 -9.85 17.77
C ASP A 72 -22.91 -9.10 19.12
N GLY A 73 -24.04 -8.66 19.69
CA GLY A 73 -24.11 -7.97 20.98
C GLY A 73 -23.68 -6.51 20.93
N ASP A 74 -23.72 -5.86 19.78
CA ASP A 74 -23.36 -4.44 19.61
C ASP A 74 -24.48 -3.47 20.05
N GLY A 75 -25.68 -4.00 20.24
CA GLY A 75 -26.88 -3.27 20.66
C GLY A 75 -27.80 -2.85 19.52
N ILE A 76 -27.57 -3.31 18.29
CA ILE A 76 -28.47 -3.21 17.14
C ILE A 76 -29.17 -4.56 16.95
N PRO A 77 -30.51 -4.61 16.92
CA PRO A 77 -31.23 -5.84 16.59
C PRO A 77 -30.85 -6.41 15.22
N ASP A 78 -30.69 -7.74 15.07
CA ASP A 78 -30.29 -8.41 13.81
C ASP A 78 -31.06 -7.92 12.58
N HIS A 79 -32.37 -7.66 12.72
CA HIS A 79 -33.22 -7.24 11.61
C HIS A 79 -33.06 -5.76 11.19
N LEU A 80 -32.29 -4.99 11.95
CA LEU A 80 -31.90 -3.60 11.72
C LEU A 80 -30.39 -3.44 11.56
N ASP A 81 -29.62 -4.45 11.95
CA ASP A 81 -28.22 -4.58 11.68
C ASP A 81 -28.00 -4.91 10.19
N HIS A 82 -26.89 -4.42 9.64
CA HIS A 82 -26.46 -4.77 8.29
C HIS A 82 -25.30 -5.78 8.31
N ASP A 83 -24.77 -6.12 9.50
CA ASP A 83 -23.74 -7.11 9.81
C ASP A 83 -24.10 -7.74 11.16
N ASP A 84 -25.19 -8.49 11.20
CA ASP A 84 -25.87 -8.92 12.44
C ASP A 84 -25.05 -9.84 13.35
N ASP A 85 -23.97 -10.41 12.80
CA ASP A 85 -23.11 -11.39 13.43
C ASP A 85 -21.69 -10.82 13.77
N GLY A 86 -21.40 -9.62 13.24
CA GLY A 86 -20.25 -8.78 13.57
C GLY A 86 -18.91 -9.31 13.04
N ASP A 87 -18.95 -10.12 11.99
CA ASP A 87 -17.77 -10.69 11.36
C ASP A 87 -17.14 -9.77 10.29
N GLY A 88 -17.89 -8.80 9.77
CA GLY A 88 -17.45 -7.83 8.76
C GLY A 88 -18.09 -8.01 7.39
N VAL A 89 -18.89 -9.06 7.17
CA VAL A 89 -19.62 -9.30 5.92
C VAL A 89 -21.06 -8.78 6.05
N PRO A 90 -21.53 -7.92 5.14
CA PRO A 90 -22.89 -7.44 5.24
C PRO A 90 -23.95 -8.54 4.99
N ASP A 91 -25.03 -8.60 5.78
CA ASP A 91 -26.11 -9.61 5.77
C ASP A 91 -26.64 -10.00 4.37
N HIS A 92 -26.65 -9.06 3.43
CA HIS A 92 -27.18 -9.28 2.08
C HIS A 92 -26.20 -10.01 1.14
N HIS A 93 -24.96 -10.19 1.58
CA HIS A 93 -23.91 -10.99 0.97
C HIS A 93 -23.42 -12.10 1.90
N ASP A 94 -24.06 -12.27 3.05
CA ASP A 94 -23.71 -13.24 4.08
C ASP A 94 -24.76 -14.38 4.08
N ASP A 95 -24.32 -15.57 3.72
CA ASP A 95 -25.18 -16.77 3.70
C ASP A 95 -25.37 -17.36 5.11
N ASP A 96 -24.54 -17.00 6.09
CA ASP A 96 -24.57 -17.41 7.50
C ASP A 96 -24.93 -16.30 8.50
N HIS A 97 -25.42 -15.14 8.02
CA HIS A 97 -26.04 -14.08 8.84
C HIS A 97 -26.86 -14.63 10.02
N GLY A 98 -26.59 -14.07 11.19
CA GLY A 98 -27.25 -14.38 12.45
C GLY A 98 -26.60 -15.54 13.22
N HIS A 99 -25.37 -15.93 12.89
CA HIS A 99 -24.68 -17.04 13.54
C HIS A 99 -23.48 -16.68 14.44
N PHE A 100 -23.37 -15.46 14.97
CA PHE A 100 -22.33 -15.03 15.91
C PHE A 100 -21.03 -15.85 15.84
N HIS A 101 -20.25 -15.61 14.81
CA HIS A 101 -18.90 -16.09 14.75
C HIS A 101 -18.05 -15.25 15.70
N LYS A 102 -18.03 -15.63 17.00
CA LYS A 102 -17.01 -15.14 17.95
C LYS A 102 -15.70 -15.15 17.20
N ARG A 103 -15.07 -13.98 17.01
CA ARG A 103 -13.66 -13.84 16.60
C ARG A 103 -12.80 -14.81 17.39
N LYS A 104 -12.72 -16.03 16.90
CA LYS A 104 -11.91 -17.11 17.43
C LYS A 104 -10.89 -17.31 16.36
N SER A 105 -9.89 -16.42 16.44
CA SER A 105 -8.49 -16.72 16.20
C SER A 105 -8.30 -18.14 15.70
N ALA A 106 -8.21 -18.25 14.36
CA ALA A 106 -7.58 -19.32 13.62
C ALA A 106 -7.38 -20.60 14.43
N THR A 107 -8.43 -21.41 14.58
CA THR A 107 -8.33 -22.87 14.73
C THR A 107 -9.70 -23.46 14.95
N GLN A 108 -10.19 -24.13 13.89
CA GLN A 108 -11.12 -25.28 13.97
C GLN A 108 -12.60 -24.98 13.66
N GLY A 109 -12.82 -24.43 12.47
CA GLY A 109 -14.00 -24.49 11.59
C GLY A 109 -13.53 -23.83 10.29
N LYS A 110 -13.06 -24.63 9.31
CA LYS A 110 -11.78 -24.36 8.61
C LYS A 110 -11.89 -24.09 7.10
N ALA A 111 -13.06 -23.73 6.59
CA ALA A 111 -13.25 -23.37 5.17
C ALA A 111 -14.00 -22.03 5.03
N ASP A 112 -15.01 -21.81 5.86
CA ASP A 112 -15.92 -20.66 5.70
C ASP A 112 -15.38 -19.35 6.33
N LEU A 113 -14.18 -19.36 6.94
CA LEU A 113 -13.58 -18.22 7.66
C LEU A 113 -12.08 -18.07 7.34
N VAL A 114 -11.62 -18.62 6.21
CA VAL A 114 -10.27 -18.27 5.72
C VAL A 114 -10.41 -16.89 5.09
N ASP A 115 -9.43 -16.03 5.38
CA ASP A 115 -9.32 -14.63 4.97
C ASP A 115 -7.81 -14.46 4.74
N THR A 116 -7.39 -14.76 3.51
CA THR A 116 -5.99 -15.01 3.12
C THR A 116 -5.19 -13.72 3.10
N ASP A 117 -5.81 -12.61 2.70
CA ASP A 117 -5.23 -11.28 2.63
C ASP A 117 -5.50 -10.41 3.88
N GLY A 118 -6.48 -10.77 4.70
CA GLY A 118 -6.83 -10.09 5.92
C GLY A 118 -7.66 -8.81 5.71
N ASP A 119 -8.35 -8.66 4.58
CA ASP A 119 -9.17 -7.48 4.30
C ASP A 119 -10.55 -7.51 4.99
N GLY A 120 -10.93 -8.68 5.52
CA GLY A 120 -12.16 -8.92 6.24
C GLY A 120 -13.28 -9.55 5.41
N ILE A 121 -13.04 -9.86 4.14
CA ILE A 121 -13.92 -10.67 3.30
C ILE A 121 -13.40 -12.11 3.33
N PRO A 122 -14.20 -13.11 3.73
CA PRO A 122 -13.75 -14.50 3.69
C PRO A 122 -13.45 -14.96 2.26
N ASP A 123 -12.37 -15.72 2.04
CA ASP A 123 -11.91 -16.29 0.76
C ASP A 123 -13.08 -16.79 -0.13
N HIS A 124 -13.99 -17.58 0.42
CA HIS A 124 -15.10 -18.12 -0.39
C HIS A 124 -16.12 -17.09 -0.94
N LEU A 125 -16.05 -15.83 -0.49
CA LEU A 125 -16.87 -14.67 -0.90
C LEU A 125 -16.04 -13.55 -1.53
N ASP A 126 -14.72 -13.56 -1.32
CA ASP A 126 -13.80 -12.69 -2.03
C ASP A 126 -13.66 -13.20 -3.48
N HIS A 127 -13.33 -12.28 -4.40
CA HIS A 127 -13.12 -12.59 -5.81
C HIS A 127 -11.64 -12.53 -6.19
N ASP A 128 -10.78 -12.19 -5.22
CA ASP A 128 -9.34 -11.98 -5.28
C ASP A 128 -8.78 -12.21 -3.85
N ASP A 129 -8.88 -13.45 -3.36
CA ASP A 129 -8.71 -13.85 -1.94
C ASP A 129 -7.32 -13.53 -1.35
N ASP A 130 -6.32 -13.42 -2.22
CA ASP A 130 -4.96 -13.02 -1.88
C ASP A 130 -4.60 -11.61 -2.36
N ASN A 131 -5.58 -10.85 -2.87
CA ASN A 131 -5.51 -9.45 -3.27
C ASN A 131 -4.28 -9.12 -4.12
N ASP A 132 -3.88 -10.05 -4.98
CA ASP A 132 -2.70 -9.97 -5.84
C ASP A 132 -3.01 -9.26 -7.17
N GLY A 133 -4.29 -9.02 -7.45
CA GLY A 133 -4.79 -8.34 -8.64
C GLY A 133 -5.28 -9.28 -9.75
N ILE A 134 -5.21 -10.60 -9.57
CA ILE A 134 -5.85 -11.60 -10.42
C ILE A 134 -7.11 -12.12 -9.73
N PRO A 135 -8.27 -12.06 -10.39
CA PRO A 135 -9.46 -12.68 -9.83
C PRO A 135 -9.34 -14.21 -9.70
N ASP A 136 -9.81 -14.83 -8.61
CA ASP A 136 -9.62 -16.26 -8.28
C ASP A 136 -9.98 -17.24 -9.40
N HIS A 137 -11.03 -16.93 -10.16
CA HIS A 137 -11.47 -17.78 -11.28
C HIS A 137 -10.47 -17.81 -12.45
N HIS A 138 -9.47 -16.94 -12.42
CA HIS A 138 -8.33 -16.86 -13.32
C HIS A 138 -6.99 -17.16 -12.62
N ASP A 139 -7.02 -17.42 -11.32
CA ASP A 139 -5.84 -17.74 -10.52
C ASP A 139 -5.92 -19.16 -9.95
N ASP A 140 -5.04 -20.04 -10.43
CA ASP A 140 -4.97 -21.42 -9.97
C ASP A 140 -4.35 -21.53 -8.55
N ASP A 141 -3.67 -20.48 -8.07
CA ASP A 141 -2.89 -20.43 -6.83
C ASP A 141 -3.45 -19.42 -5.77
N HIS A 142 -4.64 -18.82 -5.98
CA HIS A 142 -5.33 -17.79 -5.14
C HIS A 142 -5.45 -18.05 -3.61
N HIS A 143 -5.13 -19.26 -3.14
CA HIS A 143 -5.13 -19.58 -1.71
C HIS A 143 -3.74 -19.40 -1.06
N ASP A 144 -2.78 -18.85 -1.79
CA ASP A 144 -1.43 -18.61 -1.32
C ASP A 144 -1.05 -17.15 -1.64
N TRP A 145 -1.10 -16.27 -0.64
CA TRP A 145 -0.57 -14.90 -0.70
C TRP A 145 0.88 -14.81 -1.23
N HIS A 146 1.62 -15.92 -1.24
CA HIS A 146 2.97 -16.02 -1.80
C HIS A 146 3.06 -16.94 -3.04
N GLY A 147 1.92 -17.26 -3.65
CA GLY A 147 1.79 -18.20 -4.76
C GLY A 147 2.47 -17.69 -6.02
N HIS A 148 2.44 -16.37 -6.22
CA HIS A 148 3.04 -15.76 -7.39
C HIS A 148 4.49 -15.37 -7.14
N LYS A 149 5.31 -15.68 -8.14
CA LYS A 149 6.71 -15.25 -8.18
C LYS A 149 6.72 -13.73 -8.29
N ASP A 150 7.43 -13.08 -7.39
CA ASP A 150 7.71 -11.65 -7.34
C ASP A 150 9.23 -11.54 -7.21
N THR A 151 9.89 -11.38 -8.35
CA THR A 151 11.33 -11.57 -8.48
C THR A 151 12.10 -10.42 -7.86
N ASP A 152 11.64 -9.18 -8.00
CA ASP A 152 12.28 -7.99 -7.44
C ASP A 152 11.76 -7.58 -6.05
N GLY A 153 10.61 -8.12 -5.63
CA GLY A 153 10.02 -7.87 -4.32
C GLY A 153 9.32 -6.52 -4.21
N ASP A 154 8.90 -5.91 -5.32
CA ASP A 154 8.19 -4.63 -5.34
C ASP A 154 6.69 -4.75 -4.98
N GLY A 155 6.18 -5.98 -4.96
CA GLY A 155 4.80 -6.33 -4.64
C GLY A 155 3.88 -6.47 -5.85
N ILE A 156 4.40 -6.42 -7.07
CA ILE A 156 3.70 -6.77 -8.30
C ILE A 156 4.14 -8.19 -8.70
N PRO A 157 3.20 -9.15 -8.88
CA PRO A 157 3.54 -10.48 -9.37
C PRO A 157 4.23 -10.43 -10.75
N ASP A 158 5.27 -11.25 -10.99
CA ASP A 158 6.04 -11.34 -12.26
C ASP A 158 5.10 -11.35 -13.50
N HIS A 159 4.02 -12.11 -13.45
CA HIS A 159 3.13 -12.24 -14.61
C HIS A 159 2.26 -10.98 -14.90
N LEU A 160 2.23 -10.00 -13.97
CA LEU A 160 1.62 -8.67 -14.09
C LEU A 160 2.66 -7.54 -14.14
N ASP A 161 3.88 -7.81 -13.70
CA ASP A 161 5.02 -6.95 -13.88
C ASP A 161 5.42 -6.89 -15.35
N HIS A 162 6.04 -5.78 -15.75
CA HIS A 162 6.65 -5.63 -17.07
C HIS A 162 8.19 -5.57 -16.99
N ASP A 163 8.75 -5.66 -15.77
CA ASP A 163 10.16 -5.57 -15.40
C ASP A 163 10.38 -6.45 -14.15
N ASP A 164 10.15 -7.77 -14.29
CA ASP A 164 10.12 -8.78 -13.22
C ASP A 164 11.30 -8.64 -12.22
N ASP A 165 12.50 -8.34 -12.70
CA ASP A 165 13.72 -8.29 -11.89
C ASP A 165 14.15 -6.87 -11.47
N GLY A 166 13.35 -5.87 -11.85
CA GLY A 166 13.49 -4.47 -11.46
C GLY A 166 14.82 -3.84 -11.91
N ASP A 167 15.44 -4.35 -12.97
CA ASP A 167 16.71 -3.84 -13.48
C ASP A 167 16.54 -2.65 -14.45
N GLY A 168 15.31 -2.37 -14.89
CA GLY A 168 14.94 -1.26 -15.75
C GLY A 168 14.75 -1.64 -17.22
N ILE A 169 14.95 -2.90 -17.59
CA ILE A 169 14.71 -3.43 -18.94
C ILE A 169 13.38 -4.18 -18.95
N PRO A 170 12.44 -3.81 -19.82
CA PRO A 170 11.17 -4.53 -19.86
C PRO A 170 11.33 -6.00 -20.28
N ASP A 171 10.60 -6.94 -19.65
CA ASP A 171 10.76 -8.40 -19.82
C ASP A 171 10.77 -8.88 -21.28
N HIS A 172 9.99 -8.22 -22.13
CA HIS A 172 9.91 -8.57 -23.56
C HIS A 172 11.19 -8.27 -24.35
N HIS A 173 12.14 -7.57 -23.73
CA HIS A 173 13.49 -7.30 -24.21
C HIS A 173 14.57 -7.84 -23.28
N ASP A 174 14.20 -8.58 -22.23
CA ASP A 174 15.12 -9.09 -21.23
C ASP A 174 15.10 -10.63 -21.17
N ASP A 175 16.23 -11.24 -21.55
CA ASP A 175 16.41 -12.69 -21.58
C ASP A 175 16.58 -13.29 -20.16
N ASP A 176 16.89 -12.47 -19.14
CA ASP A 176 17.09 -12.88 -17.74
C ASP A 176 16.20 -12.16 -16.72
N HIS A 177 15.08 -11.60 -17.16
CA HIS A 177 14.00 -11.01 -16.33
C HIS A 177 13.54 -11.84 -15.13
N HIS A 178 13.87 -13.12 -15.05
CA HIS A 178 13.57 -13.94 -13.87
C HIS A 178 14.68 -13.98 -12.80
N GLU A 179 15.79 -13.25 -12.94
CA GLU A 179 16.98 -13.33 -12.10
C GLU A 179 17.37 -12.00 -11.43
N TYR A 180 16.62 -11.59 -10.40
CA TYR A 180 16.92 -10.41 -9.58
C TYR A 180 18.40 -10.17 -9.27
N GLY A 181 18.85 -8.95 -9.60
CA GLY A 181 20.21 -8.50 -9.35
C GLY A 181 21.26 -9.13 -10.28
N LYS A 182 20.82 -9.80 -11.34
CA LYS A 182 21.65 -10.12 -12.51
C LYS A 182 21.27 -9.24 -13.69
N GLY A 183 21.19 -7.94 -13.46
CA GLY A 183 21.07 -7.01 -14.57
C GLY A 183 22.20 -7.19 -15.57
N HIS A 184 21.91 -6.84 -16.81
CA HIS A 184 22.88 -6.89 -17.89
C HIS A 184 24.11 -6.04 -17.55
N LYS A 185 25.25 -6.42 -18.13
CA LYS A 185 26.46 -5.60 -18.00
C LYS A 185 26.16 -4.22 -18.60
N ASP A 186 26.47 -3.19 -17.84
CA ASP A 186 26.32 -1.77 -18.17
C ASP A 186 27.66 -1.13 -17.79
N SER A 187 28.55 -0.97 -18.78
CA SER A 187 29.97 -0.69 -18.55
C SER A 187 30.24 0.76 -18.17
N ASP A 188 29.41 1.69 -18.63
CA ASP A 188 29.50 3.11 -18.30
C ASP A 188 28.52 3.56 -17.19
N GLY A 189 27.51 2.74 -16.87
CA GLY A 189 26.51 3.02 -15.86
C GLY A 189 25.48 4.07 -16.29
N ASP A 190 25.23 4.21 -17.60
CA ASP A 190 24.27 5.17 -18.14
C ASP A 190 22.81 4.67 -18.10
N GLY A 191 22.63 3.37 -17.79
CA GLY A 191 21.35 2.69 -17.68
C GLY A 191 20.89 2.01 -18.97
N ILE A 192 21.73 1.95 -20.00
CA ILE A 192 21.54 1.13 -21.19
C ILE A 192 22.47 -0.09 -21.09
N PRO A 193 21.93 -1.31 -21.15
CA PRO A 193 22.75 -2.53 -21.19
C PRO A 193 23.74 -2.55 -22.35
N ASP A 194 24.97 -3.04 -22.14
CA ASP A 194 26.02 -3.23 -23.15
C ASP A 194 25.50 -3.90 -24.45
N HIS A 195 24.55 -4.84 -24.34
CA HIS A 195 24.04 -5.54 -25.52
C HIS A 195 23.00 -4.74 -26.33
N LEU A 196 22.52 -3.61 -25.79
CA LEU A 196 21.59 -2.65 -26.40
C LEU A 196 22.21 -1.27 -26.60
N ASP A 197 23.31 -0.97 -25.92
CA ASP A 197 24.15 0.18 -26.18
C ASP A 197 24.87 0.01 -27.52
N HIS A 198 25.23 1.14 -28.14
CA HIS A 198 26.06 1.18 -29.32
C HIS A 198 27.45 1.77 -29.04
N ASP A 199 27.68 2.19 -27.78
CA ASP A 199 28.87 2.85 -27.25
C ASP A 199 28.97 2.48 -25.75
N ASP A 200 29.26 1.21 -25.46
CA ASP A 200 29.18 0.55 -24.15
C ASP A 200 29.93 1.29 -23.02
N ASP A 201 31.01 2.01 -23.33
CA ASP A 201 31.78 2.79 -22.37
C ASP A 201 31.56 4.31 -22.51
N ASN A 202 30.69 4.75 -23.42
CA ASN A 202 30.35 6.15 -23.70
C ASN A 202 31.60 7.01 -24.01
N ASP A 203 32.60 6.45 -24.69
CA ASP A 203 33.81 7.16 -25.09
C ASP A 203 33.68 7.92 -26.43
N GLY A 204 32.59 7.64 -27.19
CA GLY A 204 32.26 8.26 -28.46
C GLY A 204 32.61 7.43 -29.70
N ILE A 205 33.17 6.23 -29.53
CA ILE A 205 33.46 5.26 -30.59
C ILE A 205 32.40 4.16 -30.55
N PRO A 206 31.65 3.94 -31.63
CA PRO A 206 30.66 2.87 -31.60
C PRO A 206 31.27 1.47 -31.50
N ASP A 207 30.70 0.55 -30.72
CA ASP A 207 31.31 -0.76 -30.35
C ASP A 207 31.80 -1.58 -31.55
N HIS A 208 31.09 -1.52 -32.67
CA HIS A 208 31.47 -2.24 -33.88
C HIS A 208 32.81 -1.80 -34.49
N HIS A 209 33.34 -0.66 -34.05
CA HIS A 209 34.62 -0.07 -34.41
C HIS A 209 35.59 -0.01 -33.23
N ASP A 210 35.22 -0.57 -32.08
CA ASP A 210 35.94 -0.48 -30.82
C ASP A 210 36.34 -1.90 -30.33
N GLU A 211 37.65 -2.13 -30.16
CA GLU A 211 38.16 -3.43 -29.70
C GLU A 211 38.08 -3.58 -28.16
N ASP A 212 37.91 -2.48 -27.43
CA ASP A 212 37.90 -2.35 -25.97
C ASP A 212 36.61 -1.76 -25.39
N HIS A 213 35.53 -1.66 -26.17
CA HIS A 213 34.17 -1.15 -25.84
C HIS A 213 33.63 -1.42 -24.42
N HIS A 214 34.11 -2.43 -23.72
CA HIS A 214 33.72 -2.76 -22.34
C HIS A 214 34.58 -2.10 -21.24
N GLU A 215 35.64 -1.36 -21.57
CA GLU A 215 36.62 -0.81 -20.63
C GLU A 215 36.93 0.66 -20.93
N TYR A 216 36.21 1.56 -20.27
CA TYR A 216 36.47 3.00 -20.32
C TYR A 216 37.96 3.32 -20.10
N GLY A 217 38.63 3.78 -21.15
CA GLY A 217 40.03 4.23 -21.07
C GLY A 217 41.12 3.25 -21.54
N ALA A 218 40.80 2.08 -22.12
CA ALA A 218 41.83 1.07 -22.43
C ALA A 218 42.68 1.39 -23.68
N ASP A 219 42.13 2.05 -24.71
CA ASP A 219 42.84 2.39 -25.96
C ASP A 219 43.09 3.91 -26.17
N HIS A 220 42.99 4.68 -25.09
CA HIS A 220 43.06 6.15 -25.09
C HIS A 220 44.49 6.71 -25.14
N ALA A 221 45.26 6.38 -26.16
CA ALA A 221 46.36 7.26 -26.53
C ALA A 221 45.74 8.57 -27.04
N ASP A 222 45.98 9.67 -26.32
CA ASP A 222 45.69 11.06 -26.69
C ASP A 222 47.00 11.80 -26.45
N ALA A 223 47.90 11.69 -27.44
CA ALA A 223 49.30 12.03 -27.29
C ALA A 223 49.50 13.55 -27.08
N ASP A 224 48.60 14.39 -27.57
CA ASP A 224 48.66 15.84 -27.43
C ASP A 224 47.71 16.43 -26.36
N GLY A 225 46.74 15.65 -25.88
CA GLY A 225 45.82 16.00 -24.82
C GLY A 225 44.73 16.98 -25.26
N ASP A 226 44.39 17.03 -26.56
CA ASP A 226 43.35 17.90 -27.08
C ASP A 226 41.92 17.33 -26.93
N GLY A 227 41.82 16.05 -26.53
CA GLY A 227 40.58 15.33 -26.29
C GLY A 227 40.03 14.59 -27.49
N ILE A 228 40.81 14.43 -28.57
CA ILE A 228 40.54 13.53 -29.68
C ILE A 228 41.47 12.30 -29.52
N PRO A 229 40.96 11.06 -29.46
CA PRO A 229 41.83 9.87 -29.42
C PRO A 229 42.74 9.78 -30.64
N ASP A 230 44.01 9.37 -30.48
CA ASP A 230 45.04 9.28 -31.53
C ASP A 230 44.52 8.56 -32.79
N HIS A 231 43.76 7.48 -32.65
CA HIS A 231 43.26 6.75 -33.82
C HIS A 231 42.14 7.48 -34.61
N LEU A 232 41.56 8.56 -34.05
CA LEU A 232 40.61 9.47 -34.69
C LEU A 232 41.20 10.86 -34.98
N ASP A 233 42.33 11.18 -34.37
CA ASP A 233 43.10 12.38 -34.67
C ASP A 233 43.81 12.20 -36.03
N HIS A 234 44.07 13.32 -36.70
CA HIS A 234 44.84 13.38 -37.94
C HIS A 234 46.20 14.04 -37.73
N ASP A 235 46.52 14.41 -36.48
CA ASP A 235 47.72 15.10 -36.00
C ASP A 235 47.95 14.73 -34.52
N ASP A 236 48.08 13.43 -34.23
CA ASP A 236 48.04 12.82 -32.88
C ASP A 236 48.92 13.52 -31.83
N ASP A 237 50.05 14.10 -32.26
CA ASP A 237 51.02 14.75 -31.37
C ASP A 237 50.89 16.30 -31.30
N GLY A 238 49.94 16.85 -32.05
CA GLY A 238 49.56 18.27 -32.08
C GLY A 238 50.66 19.20 -32.61
N ASP A 239 51.61 18.69 -33.39
CA ASP A 239 52.74 19.47 -33.91
C ASP A 239 52.44 20.22 -35.21
N GLY A 240 51.33 19.87 -35.88
CA GLY A 240 50.84 20.49 -37.11
C GLY A 240 51.25 19.75 -38.39
N VAL A 241 51.73 18.51 -38.28
CA VAL A 241 52.09 17.62 -39.40
C VAL A 241 51.16 16.40 -39.36
N PRO A 242 50.31 16.21 -40.39
CA PRO A 242 49.37 15.10 -40.35
C PRO A 242 50.04 13.72 -40.34
N ASP A 243 49.50 12.74 -39.61
CA ASP A 243 50.18 11.46 -39.28
C ASP A 243 50.62 10.65 -40.51
N HIS A 244 49.83 10.70 -41.59
CA HIS A 244 50.20 10.05 -42.86
C HIS A 244 51.46 10.65 -43.53
N HIS A 245 51.99 11.74 -42.99
CA HIS A 245 53.26 12.38 -43.34
C HIS A 245 54.20 12.52 -42.13
N ASP A 246 53.85 11.95 -40.97
CA ASP A 246 54.61 12.04 -39.74
C ASP A 246 55.12 10.66 -39.29
N ASP A 247 56.45 10.52 -39.29
CA ASP A 247 57.11 9.27 -38.90
C ASP A 247 57.20 9.12 -37.36
N ASP A 248 56.88 10.19 -36.62
CA ASP A 248 56.91 10.33 -35.16
C ASP A 248 55.55 10.76 -34.54
N HIS A 249 54.42 10.49 -35.23
CA HIS A 249 53.03 10.82 -34.80
C HIS A 249 52.66 10.32 -33.40
N ASP A 250 53.26 9.23 -32.92
CA ASP A 250 52.98 8.66 -31.59
C ASP A 250 53.80 9.31 -30.45
N HIS A 251 54.47 10.45 -30.69
CA HIS A 251 55.42 11.06 -29.75
C HIS A 251 55.28 12.58 -29.65
N PHE A 252 54.49 13.04 -28.67
CA PHE A 252 54.29 14.45 -28.33
C PHE A 252 55.51 15.36 -28.57
N HIS A 253 55.52 16.07 -29.69
CA HIS A 253 56.51 17.11 -29.95
C HIS A 253 56.07 18.41 -29.32
N SER A 254 56.53 18.65 -28.08
CA SER A 254 56.41 19.98 -27.48
C SER A 254 56.87 21.02 -28.51
N LYS A 255 56.05 22.05 -28.78
CA LYS A 255 56.24 23.10 -29.82
C LYS A 255 57.62 23.76 -29.91
N LYS A 256 58.53 23.45 -28.99
CA LYS A 256 59.97 23.78 -29.03
C LYS A 256 60.81 22.87 -29.94
N ALA A 257 60.35 21.68 -30.33
CA ALA A 257 61.11 20.74 -31.16
C ALA A 257 60.96 21.03 -32.68
N ALA A 258 59.75 21.36 -33.14
CA ALA A 258 59.48 21.71 -34.54
C ALA A 258 60.27 22.93 -35.05
N GLU A 259 60.54 23.93 -34.19
CA GLU A 259 61.41 25.07 -34.56
C GLU A 259 62.90 24.69 -34.70
N ALA A 260 63.36 23.62 -34.04
CA ALA A 260 64.76 23.19 -34.10
C ALA A 260 65.11 22.44 -35.39
N LYS A 261 64.20 21.59 -35.94
CA LYS A 261 64.39 20.91 -37.24
C LYS A 261 64.40 21.94 -38.41
N LYS A 262 63.67 23.06 -38.32
CA LYS A 262 63.63 24.11 -39.36
C LYS A 262 64.87 25.03 -39.37
N ALA A 263 65.55 25.19 -38.24
CA ALA A 263 66.73 26.07 -38.10
C ALA A 263 68.07 25.41 -38.49
N GLY A 264 68.13 24.08 -38.61
CA GLY A 264 69.38 23.33 -38.84
C GLY A 264 69.91 23.27 -40.27
N LYS A 265 69.18 23.77 -41.28
CA LYS A 265 69.54 23.58 -42.71
C LYS A 265 70.22 24.76 -43.42
N VAL A 266 70.63 25.83 -42.72
CA VAL A 266 71.31 26.98 -43.36
C VAL A 266 72.59 27.38 -42.63
N LYS A 267 73.73 26.83 -43.08
CA LYS A 267 75.10 27.38 -43.13
C LYS A 267 76.09 26.21 -43.18
N THR A 268 77.05 26.07 -44.08
CA THR A 268 77.58 26.88 -45.20
C THR A 268 78.56 25.95 -45.92
N GLU A 269 78.38 25.70 -47.22
CA GLU A 269 79.51 25.40 -48.10
C GLU A 269 80.17 26.73 -48.48
N LEU A 270 81.47 26.85 -48.21
CA LEU A 270 82.52 27.48 -49.03
C LEU A 270 83.88 27.29 -48.36
#